data_AF-R0MH08-F1
#
_entry.id   AF-R0MH08-F1
#
_cell.length_a   1.000
_cell.length_b   1.000
_cell.length_c   1.000
_cell.angle_alpha   90.00
_cell.angle_beta   90.00
_cell.angle_gamma   90.00
#
_symmetry.space_group_name_H-M   'P 1'
#
loop_
_entity.id
_entity.type
_entity.pdbx_description
1 polymer ?
#
loop_
_entity_poly.entity_id
_entity_poly.type
_entity_poly.pdbx_seq_one_letter_code
_entity_poly.pdbx_strand_id
1 'polypeptide(L)'
;MRAVIKDSDIYLIDEPTSNLDKKSEFEMLNLAFEKMIEKAVIAILHNPKFLEKFDKILGVHDGVVSVYTSYDDFLMDKNLY
;
A
#
# COMPACT_ATOMS: atom_id res chain seq x y z
N MET A 1 8.13 13.86 0.49
CA MET A 1 8.55 12.61 -0.17
C MET A 1 10.00 12.73 -0.60
N ARG A 2 10.95 12.13 0.14
CA ARG A 2 12.36 12.03 -0.29
C ARG A 2 12.59 10.71 -1.04
N ALA A 3 11.61 10.32 -1.85
CA ALA A 3 11.76 9.25 -2.83
C ALA A 3 12.03 9.95 -4.16
N VAL A 4 13.30 9.97 -4.57
CA VAL A 4 13.59 10.17 -5.99
C VAL A 4 13.00 8.94 -6.66
N ILE A 5 11.97 9.11 -7.49
CA ILE A 5 11.44 8.03 -8.34
C ILE A 5 12.53 7.76 -9.39
N LYS A 6 13.55 7.02 -8.97
CA LYS A 6 14.54 6.43 -9.86
C LYS A 6 13.91 5.16 -10.39
N ASP A 7 13.96 4.97 -11.71
CA ASP A 7 13.54 3.69 -12.30
C ASP A 7 14.33 2.55 -11.64
N SER A 8 13.59 1.73 -10.90
CA SER A 8 14.10 0.65 -10.06
C SER A 8 13.17 -0.55 -10.22
N ASP A 9 13.69 -1.76 -10.01
CA ASP A 9 12.88 -2.98 -10.10
C ASP A 9 12.07 -3.25 -8.83
N ILE A 10 12.50 -2.67 -7.70
CA ILE A 10 11.87 -2.81 -6.39
C ILE A 10 11.66 -1.42 -5.77
N TYR A 11 10.44 -1.15 -5.32
CA TYR A 11 10.06 0.07 -4.61
C TYR A 11 9.66 -0.27 -3.17
N LEU A 12 10.26 0.43 -2.21
CA LEU A 12 9.83 0.44 -0.81
C LEU A 12 9.26 1.82 -0.51
N ILE A 13 7.98 1.85 -0.13
CA ILE A 13 7.24 3.07 0.11
C ILE A 13 6.79 3.07 1.57
N ASP A 14 7.36 3.98 2.34
CA ASP A 14 7.00 4.18 3.74
C ASP A 14 6.21 5.49 3.87
N GLU A 15 4.95 5.39 4.31
CA GLU A 15 4.02 6.51 4.54
C GLU A 15 4.12 7.67 3.53
N PRO A 16 3.81 7.43 2.24
CA PRO A 16 4.11 8.36 1.15
C PRO A 16 3.35 9.70 1.23
N THR A 17 2.29 9.76 2.04
CA THR A 17 1.21 10.76 1.96
C THR A 17 0.93 11.48 3.28
N SER A 18 1.79 11.31 4.29
CA SER A 18 1.61 11.84 5.65
C SER A 18 1.35 13.36 5.76
N ASN A 19 1.64 14.15 4.72
CA ASN A 19 1.41 15.60 4.66
C ASN A 19 0.45 16.06 3.54
N LEU A 20 -0.28 15.15 2.89
CA LEU A 20 -1.22 15.49 1.81
C LEU A 20 -2.67 15.37 2.27
N ASP A 21 -3.57 16.17 1.68
CA ASP A 21 -5.00 15.95 1.85
C ASP A 21 -5.44 14.66 1.13
N LYS A 22 -6.55 14.06 1.58
CA LYS A 22 -7.04 12.76 1.09
C LYS A 22 -7.24 12.70 -0.44
N LYS A 23 -7.59 13.81 -1.08
CA LYS A 23 -7.80 13.85 -2.54
C LYS A 23 -6.45 13.82 -3.25
N SER A 24 -5.54 14.70 -2.85
CA SER A 24 -4.19 14.76 -3.41
C SER A 24 -3.40 13.47 -3.18
N GLU A 25 -3.56 12.85 -2.00
CA GLU A 25 -3.04 11.52 -1.70
C GLU A 25 -3.53 10.47 -2.70
N PHE A 26 -4.83 10.45 -2.98
CA PHE A 26 -5.45 9.48 -3.89
C PHE A 26 -4.99 9.66 -5.33
N GLU A 27 -4.96 10.89 -5.84
CA GLU A 27 -4.48 11.16 -7.20
C GLU A 27 -3.00 10.80 -7.35
N MET A 28 -2.16 11.18 -6.39
CA MET A 28 -0.72 10.93 -6.44
C MET A 28 -0.39 9.43 -6.35
N LEU A 29 -1.02 8.69 -5.42
CA LEU A 29 -0.75 7.27 -5.26
C LEU A 29 -1.25 6.44 -6.44
N ASN A 30 -2.40 6.77 -7.01
CA ASN A 30 -2.86 6.10 -8.22
C ASN A 30 -1.85 6.27 -9.37
N LEU A 31 -1.39 7.50 -9.62
CA LEU A 31 -0.41 7.77 -10.66
C LEU A 31 0.92 7.04 -10.39
N ALA A 32 1.33 6.94 -9.13
CA ALA A 32 2.54 6.21 -8.75
C ALA A 32 2.41 4.71 -9.01
N PHE A 33 1.32 4.09 -8.57
CA PHE A 33 1.10 2.65 -8.73
C PHE A 33 0.87 2.25 -10.19
N GLU A 34 0.22 3.08 -11.00
CA GLU A 34 0.10 2.85 -12.46
C GLU A 34 1.47 2.74 -13.13
N LYS A 35 2.45 3.54 -12.71
CA LYS A 35 3.83 3.48 -13.24
C LYS A 35 4.64 2.30 -12.72
N MET A 36 4.14 1.59 -11.71
CA MET A 36 4.84 0.51 -11.02
C MET A 36 4.20 -0.86 -11.27
N ILE A 37 3.25 -0.98 -12.21
CA ILE A 37 2.44 -2.19 -12.41
C ILE A 37 3.26 -3.46 -12.74
N GLU A 38 4.43 -3.31 -13.36
CA GLU A 38 5.35 -4.42 -13.67
C GLU A 38 6.55 -4.49 -12.71
N LYS A 39 6.49 -3.78 -11.58
CA LYS A 39 7.60 -3.64 -10.62
C LYS A 39 7.21 -4.27 -9.28
N ALA A 40 8.19 -4.70 -8.50
CA ALA A 40 7.92 -5.16 -7.15
C ALA A 40 7.70 -3.95 -6.22
N VAL A 41 6.53 -3.86 -5.59
CA VAL A 41 6.19 -2.75 -4.69
C VAL A 41 5.86 -3.28 -3.30
N ILE A 42 6.56 -2.76 -2.29
CA ILE A 42 6.23 -2.95 -0.89
C ILE A 42 5.86 -1.57 -0.33
N ALA A 43 4.60 -1.42 0.11
CA ALA A 43 4.10 -0.15 0.60
C ALA A 43 3.48 -0.29 2.00
N ILE A 44 3.79 0.66 2.87
CA ILE A 44 3.15 0.85 4.17
C ILE A 44 2.11 1.95 4.00
N LEU A 45 0.84 1.59 4.12
CA LEU A 45 -0.29 2.46 3.80
C LEU A 45 -1.28 2.52 4.97
N HIS A 46 -1.77 3.72 5.27
CA HIS A 46 -2.78 3.97 6.30
C HIS A 46 -4.21 3.96 5.78
N ASN A 47 -4.40 4.01 4.45
CA ASN A 47 -5.71 4.07 3.83
C ASN A 47 -6.05 2.73 3.15
N PRO A 48 -6.99 1.95 3.72
CA PRO A 48 -7.34 0.62 3.21
C PRO A 48 -7.79 0.59 1.74
N LYS A 49 -8.29 1.71 1.21
CA LYS A 49 -8.75 1.78 -0.19
C LYS A 49 -7.66 1.47 -1.21
N PHE A 50 -6.39 1.68 -0.88
CA PHE A 50 -5.31 1.34 -1.82
C PHE A 50 -4.89 -0.12 -1.74
N LEU A 51 -5.27 -0.84 -0.67
CA LEU A 51 -4.91 -2.25 -0.50
C LEU A 51 -5.51 -3.13 -1.60
N GLU A 52 -6.65 -2.72 -2.19
CA GLU A 52 -7.28 -3.41 -3.33
C GLU A 52 -6.39 -3.49 -4.58
N LYS A 53 -5.32 -2.68 -4.66
CA LYS A 53 -4.39 -2.63 -5.78
C LYS A 53 -3.19 -3.57 -5.64
N PHE A 54 -3.07 -4.26 -4.51
CA PHE A 54 -1.93 -5.11 -4.19
C PHE A 54 -2.30 -6.60 -4.28
N ASP A 55 -1.34 -7.41 -4.75
CA ASP A 55 -1.53 -8.86 -4.86
C ASP A 55 -1.57 -9.57 -3.50
N LYS A 56 -0.98 -8.95 -2.47
CA LYS A 56 -0.91 -9.48 -1.11
C LYS A 56 -1.02 -8.33 -0.11
N ILE A 57 -1.69 -8.61 1.00
CA ILE A 57 -1.81 -7.67 2.12
C ILE A 57 -1.20 -8.33 3.35
N LEU A 58 -0.40 -7.58 4.08
CA LEU A 58 0.17 -8.01 5.36
C LEU A 58 -0.49 -7.18 6.46
N GLY A 59 -1.29 -7.84 7.29
CA GLY A 59 -1.83 -7.27 8.52
C GLY A 59 -0.84 -7.50 9.65
N VAL A 60 -0.48 -6.45 10.39
CA VAL A 60 0.37 -6.54 11.57
C VAL A 60 -0.42 -6.05 12.77
N HIS A 61 -0.70 -6.95 13.72
CA HIS A 61 -1.46 -6.64 14.93
C HIS A 61 -0.88 -7.40 16.13
N ASP A 62 -0.62 -6.71 17.25
CA ASP A 62 -0.03 -7.28 18.46
C ASP A 62 1.24 -8.13 18.25
N GLY A 63 2.09 -7.73 17.30
CA GLY A 63 3.32 -8.45 16.95
C GLY A 63 3.08 -9.74 16.13
N VAL A 64 1.84 -10.04 15.75
CA VAL A 64 1.47 -11.14 14.85
C VAL A 64 1.29 -10.61 13.43
N VAL A 65 1.80 -11.35 12.45
CA VAL A 65 1.65 -11.04 11.03
C VAL A 65 0.66 -12.02 10.39
N SER A 66 -0.41 -11.47 9.83
CA SER A 66 -1.38 -12.18 9.00
C SER A 66 -1.14 -11.84 7.54
N VAL A 67 -1.24 -12.83 6.64
CA VAL A 67 -1.04 -12.66 5.20
C VAL A 67 -2.34 -12.97 4.47
N TYR A 68 -2.81 -12.04 3.66
CA TYR A 68 -4.01 -12.15 2.85
C TYR A 68 -3.64 -12.12 1.38
N THR A 69 -4.32 -12.95 0.58
CA THR A 69 -4.11 -13.08 -0.87
C THR A 69 -5.09 -12.28 -1.71
N SER A 70 -6.07 -11.66 -1.08
CA SER A 70 -7.01 -10.75 -1.71
C SER A 70 -7.49 -9.71 -0.71
N TYR A 71 -8.00 -8.60 -1.24
CA TYR A 71 -8.62 -7.57 -0.41
C TYR A 71 -9.90 -8.06 0.28
N ASP A 72 -10.64 -8.97 -0.35
CA ASP A 72 -11.84 -9.56 0.25
C ASP A 72 -11.49 -10.46 1.44
N ASP A 73 -10.43 -11.28 1.34
CA ASP A 73 -9.94 -12.09 2.47
C ASP A 73 -9.54 -11.20 3.65
N PHE A 74 -8.88 -10.06 3.35
CA PHE A 74 -8.51 -9.07 4.35
C PHE A 74 -9.75 -8.46 5.03
N LEU A 75 -10.80 -8.12 4.28
CA LEU A 75 -12.04 -7.55 4.85
C LEU A 75 -12.85 -8.56 5.68
N MET A 76 -12.71 -9.86 5.43
CA MET A 76 -13.42 -10.90 6.19
C MET A 76 -12.79 -11.17 7.56
N ASP A 77 -11.55 -10.75 7.78
CA ASP A 77 -10.87 -10.96 9.06
C ASP A 77 -11.36 -9.96 10.12
N LYS A 78 -12.19 -10.47 11.01
CA LYS A 78 -12.80 -9.72 12.12
C LYS A 78 -11.80 -9.37 13.23
N ASN A 79 -10.58 -9.90 13.21
CA ASN A 79 -9.57 -9.62 14.24
C ASN A 79 -8.75 -8.36 13.93
N LEU A 80 -8.96 -7.73 12.76
CA LEU A 80 -8.28 -6.49 12.37
C LEU A 80 -8.94 -5.23 12.98
N TYR A 81 -10.10 -5.37 13.64
CA TYR A 81 -10.87 -4.28 14.26
C TYR A 81 -11.29 -4.60 15.69
#